data_AF-A0A965U2Q3-F1
#
_entry.id   AF-A0A965U2Q3-F1
#
_cell.length_a   1.000
_cell.length_b   1.000
_cell.length_c   1.000
_cell.angle_alpha   90.00
_cell.angle_beta   90.00
_cell.angle_gamma   90.00
#
_symmetry.space_group_name_H-M   'P 1'
#
loop_
_entity.id
_entity.type
_entity.pdbx_description
1 polymer ?
#
loop_
_entity_poly.entity_id
_entity_poly.type
_entity_poly.pdbx_seq_one_letter_code
_entity_poly.pdbx_strand_id
1 'polypeptide(L)'
;FTVLCRTGGVQVLGTSFNVFSREERFDVACITGSVKVTLTGNRGVNQVIEEGESVYMNEQEGLTKLLSPESKSVPSWINNVFNYNSAPLEEVIREIERQYNVKIEYSGDSDDIYTGSFSSQADIDELLEIISLPFSLTVSKVEKDYYKIR
;
A
#
# COMPACT_ATOMS: atom_id res chain seq x y z
N PHE A 1 -9.13 7.01 20.36
CA PHE A 1 -9.34 5.83 19.52
C PHE A 1 -7.98 5.22 19.17
N THR A 2 -7.85 3.89 19.08
CA THR A 2 -6.57 3.21 18.87
C THR A 2 -6.71 2.12 17.81
N VAL A 3 -5.86 2.13 16.78
CA VAL A 3 -5.77 1.09 15.75
C VAL A 3 -4.53 0.25 16.05
N LEU A 4 -4.69 -1.08 16.11
CA LEU A 4 -3.61 -2.02 16.39
C LEU A 4 -3.24 -2.78 15.11
N CYS A 5 -1.97 -2.71 14.73
CA CYS A 5 -1.36 -3.48 13.65
C CYS A 5 -0.33 -4.46 14.23
N ARG A 6 0.07 -5.47 13.46
CA ARG A 6 1.04 -6.48 13.90
C ARG A 6 2.39 -5.87 14.30
N THR A 7 2.79 -4.77 13.66
CA THR A 7 4.08 -4.08 13.88
C THR A 7 3.99 -2.87 14.82
N GLY A 8 2.80 -2.28 15.03
CA GLY A 8 2.66 -1.06 15.84
C GLY A 8 1.24 -0.68 16.18
N GLY A 9 1.09 0.24 17.13
CA GLY A 9 -0.19 0.84 17.52
C GLY A 9 -0.24 2.32 17.14
N VAL A 10 -1.40 2.78 16.67
CA VAL A 10 -1.67 4.18 16.30
C VAL A 10 -2.80 4.73 17.18
N GLN A 11 -2.55 5.82 17.90
CA GLN A 11 -3.54 6.45 18.78
C GLN A 11 -3.90 7.86 18.33
N VAL A 12 -5.21 8.16 18.29
CA VAL A 12 -5.76 9.42 17.77
C VAL A 12 -6.96 9.92 18.59
N LEU A 13 -7.14 11.25 18.60
CA LEU A 13 -8.24 11.93 19.30
C LEU A 13 -9.22 12.64 18.34
N GLY A 14 -8.85 12.84 17.06
CA GLY A 14 -9.67 13.50 16.04
C GLY A 14 -8.81 13.93 14.85
N THR A 15 -8.36 12.97 14.04
CA THR A 15 -7.35 13.16 12.99
C THR A 15 -7.62 12.30 11.77
N SER A 16 -7.22 12.78 10.60
CA SER A 16 -7.16 11.98 9.37
C SER A 16 -5.72 11.52 9.16
N PHE A 17 -5.53 10.23 8.91
CA PHE A 17 -4.21 9.65 8.76
C PHE A 17 -4.25 8.41 7.86
N ASN A 18 -3.09 8.07 7.29
CA ASN A 18 -2.90 6.88 6.48
C ASN A 18 -1.90 5.94 7.16
N VAL A 19 -2.17 4.65 7.15
CA VAL A 19 -1.26 3.61 7.64
C VAL A 19 -1.04 2.59 6.54
N PHE A 20 0.20 2.43 6.11
CA PHE A 20 0.64 1.34 5.25
C PHE A 20 1.46 0.37 6.11
N SER A 21 1.05 -0.89 6.19
CA SER A 21 1.73 -1.89 7.02
C SER A 21 1.68 -3.26 6.35
N ARG A 22 2.74 -3.62 5.62
CA ARG A 22 2.86 -4.88 4.87
C ARG A 22 4.29 -5.38 4.92
N GLU A 23 4.48 -6.68 5.11
CA GLU A 23 5.79 -7.32 5.22
C GLU A 23 6.71 -6.60 6.23
N GLU A 24 7.87 -6.11 5.80
CA GLU A 24 8.84 -5.34 6.60
C GLU A 24 8.60 -3.82 6.54
N ARG A 25 7.63 -3.37 5.73
CA ARG A 25 7.32 -1.95 5.52
C ARG A 25 6.21 -1.47 6.44
N PHE A 26 6.47 -0.36 7.12
CA PHE A 26 5.51 0.31 7.98
C PHE A 26 5.63 1.83 7.81
N ASP A 27 4.61 2.45 7.20
CA ASP A 27 4.52 3.89 7.00
C ASP A 27 3.25 4.44 7.64
N VAL A 28 3.36 5.61 8.27
CA VAL A 28 2.21 6.37 8.77
C VAL A 28 2.33 7.81 8.29
N ALA A 29 1.28 8.34 7.68
CA ALA A 29 1.21 9.74 7.26
C ALA A 29 0.04 10.45 7.96
N CYS A 30 0.29 11.64 8.50
CA CYS A 30 -0.73 12.46 9.16
C CYS A 30 -1.26 13.52 8.18
N ILE A 31 -2.57 13.46 7.92
CA ILE A 31 -3.25 14.31 6.94
C ILE A 31 -3.90 15.51 7.64
N THR A 32 -4.48 15.32 8.84
CA THR A 32 -4.99 16.42 9.67
C THR A 32 -4.79 16.12 11.16
N GLY A 33 -4.43 17.15 11.92
CA GLY A 33 -4.21 17.06 13.37
C GLY A 33 -2.88 16.39 13.77
N SER A 34 -2.88 15.50 14.77
CA SER A 34 -1.67 14.84 15.29
C SER A 34 -1.83 13.35 15.59
N VAL A 35 -0.89 12.54 15.13
CA VAL A 35 -0.89 11.08 15.28
C VAL A 35 0.32 10.65 16.11
N LYS A 36 0.08 9.84 17.14
CA LYS A 36 1.15 9.15 17.88
C LYS A 36 1.33 7.74 17.34
N VAL A 37 2.54 7.44 16.91
CA VAL A 37 2.98 6.14 16.39
C VAL A 37 3.85 5.46 17.43
N THR A 38 3.48 4.23 17.81
CA THR A 38 4.21 3.40 18.76
C THR A 38 4.57 2.07 18.11
N LEU A 39 5.86 1.76 18.00
CA LEU A 39 6.30 0.43 17.55
C LEU A 39 6.15 -0.60 18.67
N THR A 40 5.78 -1.82 18.30
CA THR A 40 5.68 -2.95 19.24
C THR A 40 7.01 -3.70 19.31
N GLY A 41 7.45 -4.08 20.52
CA GLY A 41 8.74 -4.73 20.76
C GLY A 41 9.76 -3.83 21.49
N ASN A 42 10.92 -4.38 21.84
CA ASN A 42 11.95 -3.81 22.74
C ASN A 42 12.56 -2.44 22.31
N ARG A 43 12.00 -1.79 21.27
CA ARG A 43 12.48 -0.51 20.75
C ARG A 43 11.78 0.71 21.36
N GLY A 44 10.60 0.59 21.99
CA GLY A 44 9.99 1.63 22.84
C GLY A 44 9.86 3.05 22.24
N VAL A 45 10.08 3.21 20.93
CA VAL A 45 10.11 4.51 20.27
C VAL A 45 8.68 4.98 20.04
N ASN A 46 8.36 6.13 20.61
CA ASN A 46 7.13 6.86 20.35
C ASN A 46 7.46 8.06 19.49
N GLN A 47 6.87 8.15 18.31
CA GLN A 47 7.00 9.30 17.44
C GLN A 47 5.65 9.99 17.31
N VAL A 48 5.62 11.29 17.58
CA VAL A 48 4.47 12.13 17.25
C VAL A 48 4.74 12.76 15.88
N ILE A 49 3.75 12.65 15.01
CA ILE A 49 3.70 13.31 13.71
C ILE A 49 2.49 14.25 13.67
N GLU A 50 2.70 15.42 13.09
CA GLU A 50 1.72 16.48 12.88
C GLU A 50 1.29 16.50 11.42
N GLU A 51 0.28 17.30 11.11
CA GLU A 51 -0.21 17.49 9.75
C GLU A 51 0.91 17.83 8.75
N GLY A 52 0.98 17.07 7.65
CA GLY A 52 2.04 17.25 6.66
C GLY A 52 3.28 16.37 6.87
N GLU A 53 3.28 15.57 7.94
CA GLU A 53 4.42 14.73 8.32
C GLU A 53 4.09 13.24 8.16
N SER A 54 5.12 12.46 7.83
CA SER A 54 5.06 11.00 7.81
C SER A 54 6.21 10.40 8.61
N VAL A 55 6.04 9.13 8.99
CA VAL A 55 7.07 8.31 9.59
C VAL A 55 7.08 6.96 8.90
N TYR A 56 8.26 6.42 8.65
CA TYR A 56 8.43 5.06 8.16
C TYR A 56 9.38 4.28 9.05
N MET A 57 9.27 2.95 9.04
CA MET A 57 10.17 2.06 9.74
C MET A 57 11.33 1.68 8.83
N ASN A 58 12.54 2.08 9.23
CA ASN A 58 13.80 1.58 8.70
C ASN A 58 14.31 0.48 9.63
N GLU A 59 14.61 -0.71 9.10
CA GLU A 59 15.07 -1.84 9.90
C GLU A 59 16.34 -1.52 10.73
N GLN A 60 17.21 -0.69 10.16
CA GLN A 60 18.51 -0.30 10.71
C GLN A 60 18.41 0.82 11.76
N GLU A 61 17.52 1.80 11.55
CA GLU A 61 17.47 3.06 12.32
C GLU A 61 16.21 3.23 13.18
N GLY A 62 15.19 2.37 13.02
CA GLY A 62 13.93 2.49 13.74
C GLY A 62 12.92 3.37 13.01
N LEU A 63 12.23 4.28 13.72
CA LEU A 63 11.27 5.20 13.12
C LEU A 63 11.98 6.44 12.57
N THR A 64 11.90 6.65 11.26
CA THR A 64 12.44 7.84 10.61
C THR A 64 11.30 8.76 10.17
N LYS A 65 11.35 10.01 10.65
CA LYS A 65 10.35 11.04 10.35
C LYS A 65 10.74 11.81 9.09
N LEU A 66 9.78 12.05 8.21
CA LEU A 66 9.95 12.83 7.00
C LEU A 66 8.86 13.91 6.91
N LEU A 67 9.24 15.04 6.31
CA LEU A 67 8.26 15.97 5.75
C LEU A 67 7.77 15.37 4.43
N SER A 68 6.49 15.05 4.34
CA SER A 68 5.92 14.42 3.15
C SER A 68 4.92 15.37 2.50
N PRO A 69 5.25 15.97 1.34
CA PRO A 69 4.29 16.76 0.56
C PRO A 69 3.04 15.94 0.18
N GLU A 70 3.20 14.62 0.06
CA GLU A 70 2.14 13.67 -0.27
C GLU A 70 1.15 13.45 0.89
N SER A 71 1.55 13.69 2.14
CA SER A 71 0.65 13.59 3.31
C SER A 71 -0.46 14.66 3.32
N LYS A 72 -0.29 15.75 2.56
CA LYS A 72 -1.35 16.76 2.33
C LYS A 72 -2.38 16.32 1.31
N SER A 73 -2.08 15.27 0.54
CA SER A 73 -3.02 14.71 -0.42
C SER A 73 -3.87 13.64 0.28
N VAL A 74 -5.18 13.63 -0.01
CA VAL A 74 -6.05 12.52 0.40
C VAL A 74 -5.46 11.25 -0.20
N PRO A 75 -5.11 10.22 0.61
CA PRO A 75 -4.59 8.96 0.11
C PRO A 75 -5.48 8.46 -1.00
N SER A 76 -4.91 8.19 -2.17
CA SER A 76 -5.69 7.95 -3.37
C SER A 76 -6.63 6.75 -3.24
N TRP A 77 -6.30 5.79 -2.37
CA TRP A 77 -7.17 4.65 -2.05
C TRP A 77 -8.52 5.06 -1.43
N ILE A 78 -8.59 6.21 -0.74
CA ILE A 78 -9.87 6.79 -0.24
C ILE A 78 -10.76 7.22 -1.39
N ASN A 79 -10.15 7.64 -2.51
CA ASN A 79 -10.86 7.97 -3.75
C ASN A 79 -11.03 6.75 -4.65
N ASN A 80 -10.86 5.53 -4.13
CA ASN A 80 -10.87 4.30 -4.91
C ASN A 80 -9.79 4.29 -6.00
N VAL A 81 -8.64 4.95 -5.82
CA VAL A 81 -7.55 4.95 -6.82
C VAL A 81 -6.27 4.40 -6.19
N PHE A 82 -5.75 3.32 -6.76
CA PHE A 82 -4.42 2.82 -6.45
C PHE A 82 -3.42 3.47 -7.37
N ASN A 83 -2.36 4.05 -6.78
CA ASN A 83 -1.27 4.70 -7.49
C ASN A 83 0.02 3.94 -7.19
N TYR A 84 0.70 3.51 -8.25
CA TYR A 84 1.97 2.81 -8.18
C TYR A 84 3.01 3.61 -8.96
N ASN A 85 4.14 3.87 -8.32
CA ASN A 85 5.26 4.57 -8.91
C ASN A 85 6.50 3.69 -8.78
N SER A 86 6.99 3.19 -9.91
CA SER A 86 8.16 2.31 -9.98
C SER A 86 8.08 1.11 -9.01
N ALA A 87 6.91 0.47 -8.91
CA ALA A 87 6.68 -0.67 -8.02
C ALA A 87 6.90 -2.01 -8.74
N PRO A 88 7.43 -3.05 -8.09
CA PRO A 88 7.52 -4.39 -8.68
C PRO A 88 6.14 -4.90 -9.10
N LEU A 89 6.01 -5.39 -10.33
CA LEU A 89 4.74 -5.85 -10.89
C LEU A 89 4.12 -6.98 -10.06
N GLU A 90 4.95 -7.87 -9.50
CA GLU A 90 4.48 -8.92 -8.61
C GLU A 90 3.77 -8.35 -7.36
N GLU A 91 4.28 -7.27 -6.76
CA GLU A 91 3.61 -6.61 -5.63
C GLU A 91 2.27 -6.00 -6.05
N VAL A 92 2.21 -5.40 -7.24
CA VAL A 92 0.97 -4.83 -7.79
C VAL A 92 -0.08 -5.92 -7.97
N ILE A 93 0.30 -7.07 -8.54
CA ILE A 93 -0.61 -8.21 -8.76
C ILE A 93 -1.11 -8.78 -7.43
N ARG A 94 -0.23 -8.97 -6.43
CA ARG A 94 -0.63 -9.41 -5.09
C ARG A 94 -1.59 -8.43 -4.41
N GLU A 95 -1.39 -7.13 -4.62
CA GLU A 95 -2.29 -6.11 -4.09
C GLU A 95 -3.67 -6.19 -4.76
N ILE A 96 -3.73 -6.40 -6.08
CA ILE A 96 -4.98 -6.60 -6.83
C ILE A 96 -5.70 -7.87 -6.35
N GLU A 97 -4.97 -8.98 -6.18
CA GLU A 97 -5.51 -10.24 -5.68
C GLU A 97 -6.27 -10.02 -4.36
N ARG A 98 -5.67 -9.25 -3.44
CA ARG A 98 -6.28 -8.91 -2.15
C ARG A 98 -7.46 -7.96 -2.27
N GLN A 99 -7.36 -6.92 -3.10
CA GLN A 99 -8.39 -5.88 -3.24
C GLN A 99 -9.68 -6.44 -3.82
N TYR A 100 -9.57 -7.30 -4.83
CA TYR A 100 -10.70 -7.91 -5.51
C TYR A 100 -11.10 -9.26 -4.91
N ASN A 101 -10.34 -9.76 -3.93
CA ASN A 101 -10.57 -11.06 -3.28
C ASN A 101 -10.65 -12.21 -4.28
N VAL A 102 -9.68 -12.25 -5.20
CA VAL A 102 -9.53 -13.30 -6.22
C VAL A 102 -8.26 -14.11 -5.95
N LYS A 103 -7.98 -15.12 -6.77
CA LYS A 103 -6.72 -15.84 -6.80
C LYS A 103 -5.99 -15.55 -8.11
N ILE A 104 -4.71 -15.18 -8.05
CA ILE A 104 -3.90 -14.89 -9.25
C ILE A 104 -2.61 -15.72 -9.23
N GLU A 105 -2.44 -16.59 -10.23
CA GLU A 105 -1.16 -17.24 -10.50
C GLU A 105 -0.39 -16.42 -11.53
N TYR A 106 0.66 -15.75 -11.06
CA TYR A 106 1.56 -14.93 -11.88
C TYR A 106 2.86 -15.69 -12.16
N SER A 107 3.28 -15.70 -13.43
CA SER A 107 4.57 -16.27 -13.85
C SER A 107 5.28 -15.37 -14.87
N GLY A 108 5.34 -14.06 -14.60
CA GLY A 108 6.15 -13.10 -15.36
C GLY A 108 7.55 -12.89 -14.77
N ASP A 109 8.26 -11.90 -15.29
CA ASP A 109 9.60 -11.54 -14.79
C ASP A 109 9.47 -10.89 -13.40
N SER A 110 10.42 -11.17 -12.51
CA SER A 110 10.50 -10.54 -11.19
C SER A 110 11.04 -9.11 -11.26
N ASP A 111 11.74 -8.77 -12.35
CA ASP A 111 12.36 -7.45 -12.54
C ASP A 111 11.40 -6.44 -13.20
N ASP A 112 10.18 -6.86 -13.53
CA ASP A 112 9.16 -6.01 -14.15
C ASP A 112 8.70 -4.92 -13.19
N ILE A 113 8.77 -3.66 -13.66
CA ILE A 113 8.40 -2.47 -12.89
C ILE A 113 7.15 -1.84 -13.47
N TYR A 114 6.14 -1.63 -12.63
CA TYR A 114 4.89 -0.97 -12.97
C TYR A 114 4.84 0.47 -12.46
N THR A 115 4.45 1.38 -13.35
CA THR A 115 4.08 2.75 -13.00
C THR A 115 2.73 3.05 -13.64
N GLY A 116 1.75 3.37 -12.81
CA GLY A 116 0.39 3.55 -13.27
C GLY A 116 -0.59 3.70 -12.12
N SER A 117 -1.83 3.96 -12.49
CA SER A 117 -2.90 4.14 -11.54
C SER A 117 -4.16 3.46 -12.03
N PHE A 118 -4.90 2.83 -11.12
CA PHE A 118 -6.18 2.24 -11.47
C PHE A 118 -7.22 2.46 -10.37
N SER A 119 -8.48 2.45 -10.78
CA SER A 119 -9.59 2.52 -9.84
C SER A 119 -9.84 1.16 -9.19
N SER A 120 -10.15 1.11 -7.90
CA SER A 120 -10.67 -0.07 -7.20
C SER A 120 -12.06 -0.48 -7.67
N GLN A 121 -12.74 0.41 -8.42
CA GLN A 121 -14.03 0.15 -9.06
C GLN A 121 -13.87 -0.36 -10.50
N ALA A 122 -12.65 -0.45 -11.02
CA ALA A 122 -12.42 -1.00 -12.35
C ALA A 122 -12.88 -2.46 -12.38
N ASP A 123 -13.34 -2.91 -13.54
CA ASP A 123 -13.59 -4.34 -13.72
C ASP A 123 -12.24 -5.08 -13.67
N ILE A 124 -12.18 -6.18 -12.91
CA ILE A 124 -10.92 -6.90 -12.71
C ILE A 124 -10.41 -7.53 -14.02
N ASP A 125 -11.30 -7.98 -14.90
CA ASP A 125 -10.89 -8.61 -16.15
C ASP A 125 -10.19 -7.56 -17.03
N GLU A 126 -10.77 -6.37 -17.16
CA GLU A 126 -10.18 -5.23 -17.87
C GLU A 126 -8.89 -4.73 -17.22
N LEU A 127 -8.85 -4.66 -15.88
CA LEU A 127 -7.69 -4.23 -15.12
C LEU A 127 -6.47 -5.12 -15.36
N LEU A 128 -6.67 -6.44 -15.26
CA LEU A 128 -5.58 -7.40 -15.47
C LEU A 128 -5.07 -7.36 -16.90
N GLU A 129 -5.94 -7.19 -17.90
CA GLU A 129 -5.53 -7.00 -19.29
C GLU A 129 -4.67 -5.74 -19.44
N ILE A 130 -5.13 -4.59 -18.95
CA ILE A 130 -4.41 -3.31 -19.05
C ILE A 130 -3.03 -3.39 -18.39
N ILE A 131 -2.93 -3.99 -17.21
CA ILE A 131 -1.68 -4.12 -16.47
C ILE A 131 -0.72 -5.08 -17.15
N SER A 132 -1.22 -6.13 -17.80
CA SER A 132 -0.42 -7.17 -18.45
C SER A 132 0.10 -6.74 -19.83
N LEU A 133 -0.59 -5.84 -20.52
CA LEU A 133 -0.27 -5.38 -21.88
C LEU A 133 1.17 -4.88 -22.06
N PRO A 134 1.71 -3.96 -21.23
CA PRO A 134 3.07 -3.43 -21.41
C PRO A 134 4.17 -4.49 -21.29
N PHE A 135 3.90 -5.56 -20.55
CA PHE A 135 4.84 -6.64 -20.27
C PHE A 135 4.67 -7.83 -21.23
N SER A 136 3.80 -7.70 -22.24
CA SER A 136 3.46 -8.79 -23.17
C SER A 136 2.96 -10.06 -22.47
N LEU A 137 2.34 -9.89 -21.30
CA LEU A 137 1.76 -10.98 -20.52
C LEU A 137 0.33 -11.28 -20.99
N THR A 138 -0.04 -12.55 -20.96
CA THR A 138 -1.35 -13.08 -21.32
C THR A 138 -2.14 -13.40 -20.06
N VAL A 139 -3.35 -12.86 -19.97
CA VAL A 139 -4.30 -13.15 -18.88
C VAL A 139 -5.25 -14.26 -19.31
N SER A 140 -5.49 -15.23 -18.44
CA SER A 140 -6.45 -16.31 -18.64
C SER A 140 -7.31 -16.47 -17.40
N LYS A 141 -8.62 -16.28 -17.56
CA LYS A 141 -9.62 -16.55 -16.51
C LYS A 141 -9.92 -18.05 -16.47
N VAL A 142 -9.56 -18.70 -15.38
CA VAL A 142 -9.75 -20.15 -15.19
C VAL A 142 -11.13 -20.42 -14.59
N GLU A 143 -11.51 -19.64 -13.57
CA GLU A 143 -12.81 -19.69 -12.90
C GLU A 143 -13.25 -18.27 -12.50
N LYS A 144 -14.42 -18.15 -11.86
CA LYS A 144 -15.05 -16.86 -11.51
C LYS A 144 -14.11 -15.92 -10.74
N ASP A 145 -13.26 -16.46 -9.88
CA ASP A 145 -12.33 -15.70 -9.02
C ASP A 145 -10.89 -16.23 -9.12
N TYR A 146 -10.50 -16.83 -10.26
CA TYR A 146 -9.17 -17.42 -10.44
C TYR A 146 -8.58 -17.13 -11.82
N TYR A 147 -7.40 -16.51 -11.81
CA TYR A 147 -6.69 -16.00 -12.97
C TYR A 147 -5.29 -16.57 -13.07
N LYS A 148 -4.81 -16.71 -14.32
CA LYS A 148 -3.42 -17.02 -14.65
C LYS A 148 -2.85 -15.91 -15.52
N ILE A 149 -1.69 -15.39 -15.17
CA ILE A 149 -0.96 -14.36 -15.91
C ILE A 149 0.40 -14.94 -16.30
N ARG A 150 0.69 -15.02 -17.60
CA ARG A 150 1.89 -15.69 -18.16
C ARG A 150 2.50 -14.97 -19.34
#